data_AF-A0A6J6HUX7-F1
#
_entry.id   AF-A0A6J6HUX7-F1
#
_cell.length_a   1.000
_cell.length_b   1.000
_cell.length_c   1.000
_cell.angle_alpha   90.00
_cell.angle_beta   90.00
_cell.angle_gamma   90.00
#
_symmetry.space_group_name_H-M   'P 1'
#
loop_
_entity.id
_entity.type
_entity.pdbx_description
1 polymer ?
#
loop_
_entity_poly.entity_id
_entity_poly.type
_entity_poly.pdbx_seq_one_letter_code
_entity_poly.pdbx_strand_id
1 'polypeptide(L)'
;MSRTLITLWTQTWLDTVKEKTTKKPFVYSYAQFLQSAMVRSKALAAYPLWIAHYSKTPATTQPGKKSIGCFAHSWTKGNCSSQWQIWQYSSCGIGPKYGIPSNRVDLNVFSGSEEAFLSLVRGSWEPDLSDFLPENETTTISLVTSVAAATNDVTQFVVDVARPDATPVVTGEVAFKVSDTTTSVGVQKLVRSATGRWTLNITKLPAATYQGFLEFSDPTGTHAISQLPVIFTVTQGPTPSPAPSPTPTKKPTSKPVPVDSCANQIRH
;
A
#
# COMPACT_ATOMS: atom_id res chain seq x y z
N MET A 1 17.06 1.74 7.24
CA MET A 1 16.72 0.83 8.36
C MET A 1 15.74 -0.21 7.83
N SER A 2 15.88 -1.49 8.17
CA SER A 2 14.99 -2.55 7.66
C SER A 2 13.61 -2.50 8.32
N ARG A 3 12.58 -3.03 7.65
CA ARG A 3 11.20 -3.09 8.19
C ARG A 3 11.15 -3.81 9.53
N THR A 4 11.87 -4.92 9.65
CA THR A 4 11.96 -5.72 10.88
C THR A 4 12.56 -4.93 12.03
N LEU A 5 13.59 -4.11 11.79
CA LEU A 5 14.22 -3.31 12.85
C LEU A 5 13.30 -2.19 13.35
N ILE A 6 12.58 -1.51 12.44
CA ILE A 6 11.61 -0.47 12.83
C ILE A 6 10.47 -1.09 13.64
N THR A 7 9.94 -2.23 13.19
CA THR A 7 8.91 -2.98 13.93
C THR A 7 9.40 -3.40 15.32
N LEU A 8 10.59 -3.99 15.41
CA LEU A 8 11.17 -4.43 16.68
C LEU A 8 11.37 -3.26 17.64
N TRP A 9 12.01 -2.19 17.18
CA TRP A 9 12.23 -1.00 18.01
C TRP A 9 10.91 -0.42 18.53
N THR A 10 9.91 -0.32 17.65
CA THR A 10 8.60 0.22 18.01
C THR A 10 7.93 -0.66 19.07
N GLN A 11 7.88 -1.98 18.85
CA GLN A 11 7.30 -2.93 19.80
C GLN A 11 8.00 -2.85 21.17
N THR A 12 9.34 -2.87 21.18
CA THR A 12 10.12 -2.76 22.43
C THR A 12 9.82 -1.48 23.19
N TRP A 13 9.71 -0.35 22.49
CA TRP A 13 9.37 0.92 23.13
C TRP A 13 7.96 0.90 23.71
N LEU A 14 6.97 0.41 22.95
CA LEU A 14 5.57 0.31 23.40
C LEU A 14 5.44 -0.58 24.65
N ASP A 15 6.08 -1.75 24.63
CA ASP A 15 6.07 -2.71 25.73
C ASP A 15 6.76 -2.14 26.97
N THR A 16 7.91 -1.48 26.80
CA THR A 16 8.63 -0.84 27.91
C THR A 16 7.80 0.26 28.57
N VAL A 17 7.15 1.13 27.78
CA VAL A 17 6.31 2.19 28.33
C VAL A 17 5.09 1.59 29.03
N LYS A 18 4.45 0.57 28.45
CA LYS A 18 3.33 -0.13 29.11
C LYS A 18 3.76 -0.74 30.43
N GLU A 19 4.91 -1.40 30.48
CA GLU A 19 5.45 -2.01 31.70
C GLU A 19 5.69 -0.96 32.79
N LYS A 20 6.31 0.18 32.44
CA LYS A 20 6.68 1.21 33.42
C LYS A 20 5.53 2.12 33.85
N THR A 21 4.48 2.25 33.05
CA THR A 21 3.39 3.21 33.30
C THR A 21 2.03 2.57 33.51
N THR A 22 1.93 1.25 33.33
CA THR A 22 0.68 0.46 33.25
C THR A 22 -0.32 0.94 32.19
N LYS A 23 0.09 1.87 31.32
CA LYS A 23 -0.74 2.45 30.26
C LYS A 23 -0.21 2.07 28.88
N LYS A 24 -1.10 1.70 27.96
CA LYS A 24 -0.73 1.44 26.57
C LYS A 24 -0.48 2.77 25.83
N PRO A 25 0.76 3.07 25.41
CA PRO A 25 1.02 4.26 24.59
C PRO A 25 0.42 4.14 23.18
N PHE A 26 0.18 5.30 22.56
CA PHE A 26 -0.26 5.38 21.17
C PHE A 26 0.88 5.18 20.19
N VAL A 27 0.57 4.55 19.05
CA VAL A 27 1.37 4.68 17.84
C VAL A 27 0.77 5.79 16.99
N TYR A 28 1.53 6.86 16.74
CA TYR A 28 1.13 7.90 15.80
C TYR A 28 1.82 7.71 14.45
N SER A 29 1.05 7.60 13.35
CA SER A 29 1.62 7.47 12.00
C SER A 29 0.57 7.63 10.90
N TYR A 30 1.00 7.56 9.64
CA TYR A 30 0.11 7.48 8.47
C TYR A 30 0.23 6.13 7.76
N ALA A 31 -0.85 5.69 7.10
CA ALA A 31 -0.99 4.32 6.61
C ALA A 31 0.11 3.88 5.63
N GLN A 32 0.60 4.78 4.76
CA GLN A 32 1.68 4.48 3.82
C GLN A 32 2.99 4.16 4.55
N PHE A 33 3.37 4.93 5.58
CA PHE A 33 4.57 4.64 6.36
C PHE A 33 4.44 3.29 7.07
N LEU A 34 3.32 3.04 7.74
CA LEU A 34 3.08 1.77 8.43
C LEU A 34 3.20 0.57 7.48
N GLN A 35 2.68 0.67 6.26
CA GLN A 35 2.81 -0.39 5.26
C GLN A 35 4.26 -0.56 4.78
N SER A 36 4.95 0.54 4.42
CA SER A 36 6.26 0.45 3.76
C SER A 36 7.42 0.24 4.73
N ALA A 37 7.30 0.73 5.96
CA ALA A 37 8.38 0.79 6.93
C ALA A 37 8.28 -0.27 8.03
N MET A 38 7.14 -0.96 8.18
CA MET A 38 6.92 -1.94 9.24
C MET A 38 6.43 -3.28 8.69
N VAL A 39 6.69 -4.34 9.45
CA VAL A 39 6.07 -5.66 9.30
C VAL A 39 4.79 -5.70 10.14
N ARG A 40 3.74 -6.32 9.60
CA ARG A 40 2.47 -6.55 10.32
C ARG A 40 2.72 -7.40 11.56
N SER A 41 2.09 -7.04 12.68
CA SER A 41 2.22 -7.75 13.94
C SER A 41 0.96 -7.62 14.77
N LYS A 42 0.43 -8.76 15.25
CA LYS A 42 -0.68 -8.77 16.21
C LYS A 42 -0.31 -8.10 17.53
N ALA A 43 0.95 -8.18 17.95
CA ALA A 43 1.45 -7.52 19.15
C ALA A 43 1.40 -5.98 19.02
N LEU A 44 1.67 -5.43 17.83
CA LEU A 44 1.50 -4.00 17.57
C LEU A 44 0.02 -3.61 17.58
N ALA A 45 -0.84 -4.44 16.99
CA ALA A 45 -2.28 -4.20 16.93
C ALA A 45 -2.96 -4.15 18.33
N ALA A 46 -2.28 -4.64 19.37
CA ALA A 46 -2.74 -4.56 20.75
C ALA A 46 -2.61 -3.14 21.38
N TYR A 47 -1.93 -2.21 20.69
CA TYR A 47 -1.76 -0.82 21.07
C TYR A 47 -2.70 0.11 20.28
N PRO A 48 -3.18 1.22 20.87
CA PRO A 48 -4.08 2.12 20.19
C PRO A 48 -3.35 2.89 19.07
N LEU A 49 -4.00 3.01 17.92
CA LEU A 49 -3.47 3.74 16.77
C LEU A 49 -4.02 5.17 16.73
N TRP A 50 -3.13 6.14 16.63
CA TRP A 50 -3.43 7.50 16.21
C TRP A 50 -3.01 7.68 14.75
N ILE A 51 -3.99 7.63 13.85
CA ILE A 51 -3.72 7.66 12.41
C ILE A 51 -3.81 9.08 11.84
N ALA A 52 -2.84 9.46 11.02
CA ALA A 52 -2.90 10.66 10.19
C ALA A 52 -3.41 10.32 8.79
N HIS A 53 -4.47 10.99 8.36
CA HIS A 53 -4.98 10.91 6.99
C HIS A 53 -5.75 12.19 6.67
N TYR A 54 -5.09 13.12 6.01
CA TYR A 54 -5.68 14.43 5.73
C TYR A 54 -6.65 14.37 4.55
N SER A 55 -7.42 15.44 4.36
CA SER A 55 -8.31 15.64 3.20
C SER A 55 -9.52 14.71 3.15
N LYS A 56 -9.89 14.13 4.29
CA LYS A 56 -11.04 13.25 4.45
C LYS A 56 -11.92 13.75 5.59
N THR A 57 -13.22 13.78 5.38
CA THR A 57 -14.19 14.29 6.37
C THR A 57 -14.59 13.17 7.34
N PRO A 58 -14.39 13.35 8.66
CA PRO A 58 -14.74 12.31 9.63
C PRO A 58 -16.18 11.83 9.62
N ALA A 59 -17.13 12.72 9.30
CA ALA A 59 -18.55 12.38 9.27
C ALA A 59 -18.95 11.39 8.16
N THR A 60 -18.18 11.31 7.07
CA THR A 60 -18.59 10.57 5.86
C THR A 60 -17.53 9.61 5.33
N THR A 61 -16.34 9.58 5.94
CA THR A 61 -15.21 8.80 5.43
C THR A 61 -14.45 8.10 6.55
N GLN A 62 -13.50 7.24 6.17
CA GLN A 62 -12.64 6.51 7.10
C GLN A 62 -11.16 6.71 6.71
N PRO A 63 -10.26 6.83 7.70
CA PRO A 63 -8.83 6.90 7.44
C PRO A 63 -8.29 5.52 7.02
N GLY A 64 -7.06 5.51 6.52
CA GLY A 64 -6.37 4.27 6.17
C GLY A 64 -6.91 3.50 4.95
N LYS A 65 -7.87 4.05 4.20
CA LYS A 65 -8.36 3.47 2.93
C LYS A 65 -7.63 4.03 1.70
N LYS A 66 -7.29 3.15 0.73
CA LYS A 66 -6.88 3.51 -0.64
C LYS A 66 -8.09 3.52 -1.58
N SER A 67 -7.94 4.14 -2.74
CA SER A 67 -8.90 4.03 -3.85
C SER A 67 -8.85 2.64 -4.50
N ILE A 68 -7.69 1.98 -4.53
CA ILE A 68 -7.49 0.64 -5.08
C ILE A 68 -6.67 -0.18 -4.06
N GLY A 69 -7.24 -1.29 -3.57
CA GLY A 69 -6.64 -2.18 -2.55
C GLY A 69 -6.62 -1.63 -1.12
N CYS A 70 -5.78 -2.24 -0.28
CA CYS A 70 -5.61 -1.81 1.11
C CYS A 70 -4.21 -1.20 1.35
N PHE A 71 -4.09 -0.38 2.40
CA PHE A 71 -2.82 -0.26 3.12
C PHE A 71 -2.72 -1.44 4.09
N ALA A 72 -1.83 -2.41 3.85
CA ALA A 72 -1.67 -3.54 4.78
C ALA A 72 -0.62 -3.22 5.86
N HIS A 73 -1.10 -2.97 7.07
CA HIS A 73 -0.32 -2.75 8.27
C HIS A 73 -0.99 -3.45 9.46
N SER A 74 -0.37 -3.39 10.65
CA SER A 74 -0.82 -4.16 11.83
C SER A 74 -2.26 -3.90 12.26
N TRP A 75 -2.80 -2.71 11.96
CA TRP A 75 -4.14 -2.29 12.33
C TRP A 75 -5.16 -2.38 11.17
N THR A 76 -4.80 -2.96 10.03
CA THR A 76 -5.71 -2.99 8.87
C THR A 76 -6.76 -4.09 9.02
N LYS A 77 -8.03 -3.71 8.97
CA LYS A 77 -9.20 -4.60 8.97
C LYS A 77 -9.43 -5.24 7.61
N GLY A 78 -10.18 -6.34 7.57
CA GLY A 78 -10.58 -7.06 6.35
C GLY A 78 -11.24 -6.16 5.29
N ASN A 79 -11.94 -5.12 5.72
CA ASN A 79 -12.59 -4.14 4.85
C ASN A 79 -11.70 -2.96 4.39
N CYS A 80 -10.37 -3.10 4.47
CA CYS A 80 -9.34 -2.09 4.19
C CYS A 80 -9.34 -0.82 5.05
N SER A 81 -10.22 -0.67 6.06
CA SER A 81 -10.10 0.42 7.02
C SER A 81 -9.08 0.08 8.11
N SER A 82 -8.52 1.10 8.77
CA SER A 82 -7.71 0.86 9.97
C SER A 82 -8.59 0.72 11.20
N GLN A 83 -8.17 -0.06 12.18
CA GLN A 83 -8.60 0.09 13.58
C GLN A 83 -7.80 1.24 14.19
N TRP A 84 -8.47 2.31 14.58
CA TRP A 84 -7.85 3.53 15.07
C TRP A 84 -8.67 4.09 16.24
N GLN A 85 -7.99 4.77 17.17
CA GLN A 85 -8.61 5.43 18.31
C GLN A 85 -8.66 6.94 18.16
N ILE A 86 -7.62 7.52 17.54
CA ILE A 86 -7.58 8.93 17.19
C ILE A 86 -7.25 9.04 15.72
N TRP A 87 -7.94 9.94 15.02
CA TRP A 87 -7.63 10.28 13.64
C TRP A 87 -7.33 11.76 13.53
N GLN A 88 -6.09 12.07 13.17
CA GLN A 88 -5.68 13.41 12.73
C GLN A 88 -6.13 13.61 11.28
N TYR A 89 -7.23 14.34 11.11
CA TYR A 89 -7.88 14.55 9.81
C TYR A 89 -7.45 15.87 9.13
N SER A 90 -6.79 16.75 9.88
CA SER A 90 -6.22 17.97 9.34
C SER A 90 -5.01 18.42 10.16
N SER A 91 -4.06 19.05 9.48
CA SER A 91 -2.95 19.80 10.09
C SER A 91 -3.10 21.33 9.87
N CYS A 92 -4.28 21.74 9.39
CA CYS A 92 -4.54 23.06 8.84
C CYS A 92 -5.78 23.72 9.45
N GLY A 93 -6.23 23.27 10.62
CA GLY A 93 -7.27 23.97 11.37
C GLY A 93 -6.84 25.41 11.66
N ILE A 94 -7.81 26.33 11.76
CA ILE A 94 -7.53 27.75 12.04
C ILE A 94 -7.32 27.90 13.54
N GLY A 95 -6.06 27.91 13.97
CA GLY A 95 -5.71 27.92 15.39
C GLY A 95 -6.42 29.00 16.22
N PRO A 96 -6.53 30.27 15.77
CA PRO A 96 -7.20 31.31 16.55
C PRO A 96 -8.67 31.01 16.87
N LYS A 97 -9.38 30.23 16.04
CA LYS A 97 -10.76 29.80 16.32
C LYS A 97 -10.86 28.88 17.54
N TYR A 98 -9.79 28.16 17.83
CA TYR A 98 -9.68 27.25 18.97
C TYR A 98 -8.86 27.86 20.12
N GLY A 99 -8.64 29.18 20.11
CA GLY A 99 -7.86 29.88 21.13
C GLY A 99 -6.35 29.61 21.07
N ILE A 100 -5.84 29.12 19.93
CA ILE A 100 -4.43 28.80 19.73
C ILE A 100 -3.74 29.95 18.97
N PRO A 101 -2.62 30.51 19.46
CA PRO A 101 -1.96 31.65 18.81
C PRO A 101 -1.39 31.36 17.41
N SER A 102 -1.03 30.10 17.13
CA SER A 102 -0.56 29.67 15.82
C SER A 102 -1.68 29.75 14.78
N ASN A 103 -1.36 30.15 13.54
CA ASN A 103 -2.32 30.13 12.43
C ASN A 103 -2.81 28.73 12.06
N ARG A 104 -2.10 27.67 12.50
CA ARG A 104 -2.43 26.27 12.23
C ARG A 104 -2.54 25.46 13.50
N VAL A 105 -3.52 24.57 13.53
CA VAL A 105 -3.69 23.53 14.55
C VAL A 105 -4.02 22.19 13.88
N ASP A 106 -3.50 21.12 14.47
CA ASP A 106 -3.89 19.75 14.13
C ASP A 106 -5.28 19.43 14.69
N LEU A 107 -6.20 19.03 13.81
CA LEU A 107 -7.54 18.66 14.20
C LEU A 107 -7.68 17.14 14.23
N ASN A 108 -8.28 16.65 15.31
CA ASN A 108 -8.42 15.24 15.60
C ASN A 108 -9.87 14.88 15.91
N VAL A 109 -10.24 13.64 15.62
CA VAL A 109 -11.47 13.01 16.12
C VAL A 109 -11.12 11.74 16.88
N PHE A 110 -11.94 11.41 17.87
CA PHE A 110 -11.86 10.16 18.62
C PHE A 110 -12.85 9.13 18.03
N SER A 111 -12.44 7.86 17.98
CA SER A 111 -13.32 6.75 17.59
C SER A 111 -13.92 6.10 18.83
N GLY A 112 -15.20 6.36 19.08
CA GLY A 112 -15.97 5.70 20.14
C GLY A 112 -16.92 6.65 20.88
N SER A 113 -17.59 6.12 21.90
CA SER A 113 -18.42 6.89 22.81
C SER A 113 -17.60 7.60 23.89
N GLU A 114 -18.26 8.41 24.71
CA GLU A 114 -17.63 9.05 25.87
C GLU A 114 -17.08 8.00 26.86
N GLU A 115 -17.76 6.88 27.07
CA GLU A 115 -17.32 5.81 27.95
C GLU A 115 -16.04 5.15 27.42
N ALA A 116 -15.93 4.96 26.11
CA ALA A 116 -14.73 4.45 25.47
C ALA A 116 -13.56 5.44 25.63
N PHE A 117 -13.83 6.74 25.51
CA PHE A 117 -12.85 7.79 25.76
C PHE A 117 -12.38 7.81 27.22
N LEU A 118 -13.29 7.70 28.17
CA LEU A 118 -12.95 7.60 29.60
C LEU A 118 -12.13 6.36 29.92
N SER A 119 -12.42 5.24 29.28
CA SER A 119 -11.65 3.99 29.43
C SER A 119 -10.21 4.16 28.94
N LEU A 120 -10.02 4.88 27.83
CA LEU A 120 -8.70 5.26 27.32
C LEU A 120 -7.93 6.14 28.34
N VAL A 121 -8.56 7.20 28.85
CA VAL A 121 -7.91 8.13 29.81
C VAL A 121 -7.55 7.42 31.12
N ARG A 122 -8.38 6.47 31.56
CA ARG A 122 -8.16 5.66 32.77
C ARG A 122 -7.12 4.54 32.57
N GLY A 123 -6.69 4.28 31.35
CA GLY A 123 -5.74 3.21 31.03
C GLY A 123 -6.33 1.81 31.03
N SER A 124 -7.67 1.69 31.02
CA SER A 124 -8.39 0.40 30.95
C SER A 124 -8.84 0.06 29.53
N TRP A 125 -8.31 0.75 28.52
CA TRP A 125 -8.65 0.50 27.12
C TRP A 125 -8.04 -0.80 26.61
N GLU A 126 -8.87 -1.55 25.89
CA GLU A 126 -8.49 -2.75 25.15
C GLU A 126 -8.94 -2.58 23.68
N PRO A 127 -8.21 -3.16 22.72
CA PRO A 127 -8.61 -3.10 21.32
C PRO A 127 -9.93 -3.85 21.11
N ASP A 128 -10.85 -3.22 20.38
CA ASP A 128 -12.07 -3.88 19.94
C ASP A 128 -11.74 -5.14 19.13
N LEU A 129 -12.54 -6.19 19.31
CA LEU A 129 -12.49 -7.36 18.45
C LEU A 129 -12.77 -6.92 17.01
N SER A 130 -11.80 -7.12 16.14
CA SER A 130 -11.84 -6.70 14.74
C SER A 130 -11.40 -7.83 13.84
N ASP A 131 -12.10 -7.99 12.72
CA ASP A 131 -11.66 -8.85 11.63
C ASP A 131 -10.49 -8.16 10.89
N PHE A 132 -9.27 -8.63 11.13
CA PHE A 132 -8.06 -8.09 10.51
C PHE A 132 -7.82 -8.71 9.14
N LEU A 133 -6.99 -8.06 8.32
CA LEU A 133 -6.51 -8.69 7.10
C LEU A 133 -5.92 -10.08 7.41
N PRO A 134 -6.13 -11.08 6.54
CA PRO A 134 -5.62 -12.41 6.78
C PRO A 134 -4.08 -12.44 6.71
N GLU A 135 -3.49 -13.54 7.15
CA GLU A 135 -2.05 -13.80 7.08
C GLU A 135 -1.84 -15.03 6.19
N ASN A 136 -1.11 -14.85 5.10
CA ASN A 136 -0.78 -15.89 4.13
C ASN A 136 -2.02 -16.65 3.60
N GLU A 137 -3.11 -15.92 3.28
CA GLU A 137 -4.33 -16.51 2.72
C GLU A 137 -4.06 -17.11 1.35
N THR A 138 -4.56 -18.31 1.08
CA THR A 138 -4.39 -18.94 -0.24
C THR A 138 -5.03 -18.08 -1.34
N THR A 139 -4.39 -18.03 -2.50
CA THR A 139 -4.87 -17.24 -3.64
C THR A 139 -4.86 -18.04 -4.92
N THR A 140 -5.65 -17.58 -5.90
CA THR A 140 -5.67 -18.14 -7.25
C THR A 140 -5.51 -17.03 -8.26
N ILE A 141 -4.47 -17.12 -9.09
CA ILE A 141 -4.22 -16.25 -10.24
C ILE A 141 -4.88 -16.85 -11.49
N SER A 142 -5.47 -15.99 -12.32
CA SER A 142 -6.14 -16.36 -13.57
C SER A 142 -5.81 -15.36 -14.67
N LEU A 143 -5.70 -15.85 -15.91
CA LEU A 143 -5.46 -15.00 -17.07
C LEU A 143 -6.78 -14.43 -17.57
N VAL A 144 -6.83 -13.10 -17.72
CA VAL A 144 -7.96 -12.40 -18.34
C VAL A 144 -7.69 -12.27 -19.84
N THR A 145 -6.55 -11.69 -20.21
CA THR A 145 -6.11 -11.55 -21.61
C THR A 145 -4.60 -11.56 -21.70
N SER A 146 -4.07 -12.00 -22.83
CA SER A 146 -2.66 -11.83 -23.17
C SER A 146 -2.48 -11.33 -24.60
N VAL A 147 -1.42 -10.54 -24.80
CA VAL A 147 -0.96 -10.10 -26.12
C VAL A 147 0.51 -10.46 -26.22
N ALA A 148 0.84 -11.37 -27.11
CA ALA A 148 2.21 -11.64 -27.52
C ALA A 148 2.55 -10.73 -28.70
N ALA A 149 3.73 -10.13 -28.67
CA ALA A 149 4.10 -9.09 -29.62
C ALA A 149 5.49 -9.32 -30.21
N ALA A 150 5.87 -8.52 -31.20
CA ALA A 150 7.21 -8.57 -31.77
C ALA A 150 8.25 -7.91 -30.84
N THR A 151 9.54 -8.06 -31.13
CA THR A 151 10.64 -7.51 -30.30
C THR A 151 10.58 -5.99 -30.07
N ASN A 152 9.91 -5.25 -30.94
CA ASN A 152 9.70 -3.80 -30.88
C ASN A 152 8.40 -3.37 -30.17
N ASP A 153 7.57 -4.34 -29.77
CA ASP A 153 6.25 -4.11 -29.19
C ASP A 153 6.21 -4.49 -27.70
N VAL A 154 5.03 -4.35 -27.09
CA VAL A 154 4.78 -4.68 -25.67
C VAL A 154 4.07 -6.03 -25.59
N THR A 155 4.70 -6.99 -24.92
CA THR A 155 4.01 -8.20 -24.47
C THR A 155 3.18 -7.84 -23.24
N GLN A 156 1.87 -8.07 -23.28
CA GLN A 156 0.96 -7.68 -22.20
C GLN A 156 0.23 -8.89 -21.63
N PHE A 157 0.09 -8.91 -20.30
CA PHE A 157 -0.79 -9.82 -19.58
C PHE A 157 -1.73 -9.03 -18.69
N VAL A 158 -3.03 -9.34 -18.75
CA VAL A 158 -4.01 -8.90 -17.78
C VAL A 158 -4.42 -10.11 -16.96
N VAL A 159 -4.28 -10.01 -15.65
CA VAL A 159 -4.58 -11.10 -14.72
C VAL A 159 -5.48 -10.65 -13.60
N ASP A 160 -6.32 -11.58 -13.14
CA ASP A 160 -7.10 -11.46 -11.92
C ASP A 160 -6.55 -12.43 -10.87
N VAL A 161 -6.46 -11.96 -9.63
CA VAL A 161 -6.09 -12.78 -8.48
C VAL A 161 -7.19 -12.69 -7.44
N ALA A 162 -7.73 -13.84 -7.09
CA ALA A 162 -8.86 -14.00 -6.18
C ALA A 162 -8.44 -14.72 -4.89
N ARG A 163 -9.15 -14.34 -3.82
CA ARG A 163 -9.18 -15.01 -2.51
C ARG A 163 -10.05 -16.28 -2.60
N PRO A 164 -10.04 -17.17 -1.59
CA PRO A 164 -10.80 -18.42 -1.63
C PRO A 164 -12.32 -18.22 -1.70
N ASP A 165 -12.81 -17.08 -1.20
CA ASP A 165 -14.20 -16.64 -1.28
C ASP A 165 -14.58 -15.99 -2.63
N ALA A 166 -13.71 -16.12 -3.64
CA ALA A 166 -13.79 -15.50 -4.96
C ALA A 166 -13.77 -13.95 -4.97
N THR A 167 -13.56 -13.30 -3.81
CA THR A 167 -13.36 -11.85 -3.78
C THR A 167 -11.95 -11.48 -4.25
N PRO A 168 -11.72 -10.28 -4.80
CA PRO A 168 -10.41 -9.92 -5.32
C PRO A 168 -9.41 -9.70 -4.18
N VAL A 169 -8.16 -10.11 -4.37
CA VAL A 169 -7.12 -9.86 -3.38
C VAL A 169 -6.81 -8.35 -3.27
N VAL A 170 -6.47 -7.91 -2.06
CA VAL A 170 -6.39 -6.49 -1.72
C VAL A 170 -4.97 -5.89 -1.72
N THR A 171 -3.96 -6.75 -1.77
CA THR A 171 -2.52 -6.41 -1.79
C THR A 171 -1.77 -7.34 -2.73
N GLY A 172 -0.45 -7.13 -2.86
CA GLY A 172 0.44 -7.92 -3.70
C GLY A 172 0.71 -7.34 -5.08
N GLU A 173 1.53 -8.08 -5.82
CA GLU A 173 2.13 -7.70 -7.09
C GLU A 173 2.24 -8.93 -7.99
N VAL A 174 2.33 -8.71 -9.31
CA VAL A 174 2.48 -9.78 -10.31
C VAL A 174 3.75 -9.55 -11.10
N ALA A 175 4.51 -10.62 -11.32
CA ALA A 175 5.69 -10.61 -12.18
C ALA A 175 5.73 -11.87 -13.06
N PHE A 176 6.28 -11.74 -14.25
CA PHE A 176 6.64 -12.87 -15.09
C PHE A 176 8.00 -13.42 -14.65
N LYS A 177 8.08 -14.74 -14.48
CA LYS A 177 9.30 -15.48 -14.18
C LYS A 177 9.50 -16.59 -15.21
N VAL A 178 10.71 -16.72 -15.72
CA VAL A 178 11.10 -17.80 -16.65
C VAL A 178 11.48 -19.05 -15.88
N SER A 179 11.24 -20.22 -16.49
CA SER A 179 11.70 -21.50 -15.93
C SER A 179 13.22 -21.68 -16.02
N ASP A 180 13.85 -21.08 -17.05
CA ASP A 180 15.29 -21.07 -17.26
C ASP A 180 15.88 -19.71 -16.88
N THR A 181 16.73 -19.68 -15.85
CA THR A 181 17.33 -18.46 -15.30
C THR A 181 18.33 -17.77 -16.23
N THR A 182 18.73 -18.42 -17.32
CA THR A 182 19.60 -17.81 -18.35
C THR A 182 18.82 -16.96 -19.36
N THR A 183 17.49 -17.09 -19.39
CA THR A 183 16.62 -16.34 -20.30
C THR A 183 16.34 -14.93 -19.77
N SER A 184 16.58 -13.92 -20.61
CA SER A 184 16.22 -12.53 -20.26
C SER A 184 14.70 -12.37 -20.11
N VAL A 185 14.26 -11.87 -18.96
CA VAL A 185 12.85 -11.58 -18.64
C VAL A 185 12.37 -10.22 -19.16
N GLY A 186 13.21 -9.49 -19.91
CA GLY A 186 12.91 -8.15 -20.38
C GLY A 186 12.72 -7.13 -19.25
N VAL A 187 12.17 -5.97 -19.59
CA VAL A 187 11.79 -4.93 -18.63
C VAL A 187 10.30 -5.02 -18.37
N GLN A 188 9.95 -5.29 -17.11
CA GLN A 188 8.57 -5.46 -16.65
C GLN A 188 8.05 -4.17 -16.00
N LYS A 189 6.89 -3.71 -16.44
CA LYS A 189 6.15 -2.59 -15.86
C LYS A 189 4.76 -3.07 -15.44
N LEU A 190 4.56 -3.11 -14.12
CA LEU A 190 3.30 -3.52 -13.51
C LEU A 190 2.39 -2.31 -13.30
N VAL A 191 1.11 -2.46 -13.63
CA VAL A 191 0.04 -1.52 -13.29
C VAL A 191 -1.05 -2.27 -12.55
N ARG A 192 -1.48 -1.74 -11.41
CA ARG A 192 -2.63 -2.29 -10.66
C ARG A 192 -3.91 -1.65 -11.18
N SER A 193 -4.58 -2.33 -12.11
CA SER A 193 -5.71 -1.78 -12.87
C SER A 193 -7.02 -1.75 -12.07
N ALA A 194 -7.19 -2.66 -11.11
CA ALA A 194 -8.28 -2.65 -10.12
C ALA A 194 -7.87 -3.44 -8.87
N THR A 195 -8.74 -3.50 -7.86
CA THR A 195 -8.52 -4.43 -6.73
C THR A 195 -8.56 -5.86 -7.26
N GLY A 196 -7.48 -6.61 -7.02
CA GLY A 196 -7.26 -7.97 -7.53
C GLY A 196 -6.98 -8.07 -9.02
N ARG A 197 -6.78 -6.96 -9.75
CA ARG A 197 -6.44 -6.99 -11.19
C ARG A 197 -5.14 -6.25 -11.49
N TRP A 198 -4.29 -6.86 -12.30
CA TRP A 198 -3.05 -6.25 -12.78
C TRP A 198 -2.91 -6.34 -14.28
N THR A 199 -2.30 -5.31 -14.86
CA THR A 199 -1.77 -5.30 -16.22
C THR A 199 -0.25 -5.30 -16.15
N LEU A 200 0.37 -6.40 -16.55
CA LEU A 200 1.82 -6.56 -16.67
C LEU A 200 2.23 -6.27 -18.12
N ASN A 201 3.07 -5.26 -18.32
CA ASN A 201 3.65 -4.94 -19.62
C ASN A 201 5.13 -5.32 -19.63
N ILE A 202 5.57 -6.10 -20.60
CA ILE A 202 6.95 -6.56 -20.75
C ILE A 202 7.50 -6.04 -22.07
N THR A 203 8.68 -5.42 -22.02
CA THR A 203 9.37 -4.83 -23.17
C THR A 203 10.81 -5.33 -23.25
N LYS A 204 11.49 -5.10 -24.37
CA LYS A 204 12.89 -5.52 -24.60
C LYS A 204 13.08 -7.04 -24.44
N LEU A 205 12.09 -7.82 -24.85
CA LEU A 205 12.21 -9.26 -24.97
C LEU A 205 12.86 -9.60 -26.33
N PRO A 206 13.97 -10.35 -26.34
CA PRO A 206 14.47 -10.97 -27.57
C PRO A 206 13.43 -11.85 -28.29
N ALA A 207 13.63 -12.07 -29.59
CA ALA A 207 12.79 -13.00 -30.34
C ALA A 207 13.08 -14.43 -29.86
N ALA A 208 12.09 -15.05 -29.21
CA ALA A 208 12.19 -16.40 -28.65
C ALA A 208 10.78 -16.92 -28.27
N THR A 209 10.70 -18.22 -28.00
CA THR A 209 9.58 -18.79 -27.24
C THR A 209 9.93 -18.76 -25.77
N TYR A 210 9.05 -18.17 -24.98
CA TYR A 210 9.17 -18.04 -23.54
C TYR A 210 8.26 -19.05 -22.85
N GLN A 211 8.84 -19.79 -21.90
CA GLN A 211 8.11 -20.67 -21.00
C GLN A 211 8.41 -20.28 -19.55
N GLY A 212 7.36 -20.08 -18.77
CA GLY A 212 7.50 -19.64 -17.40
C GLY A 212 6.15 -19.52 -16.69
N PHE A 213 6.08 -18.62 -15.72
CA PHE A 213 4.90 -18.42 -14.90
C PHE A 213 4.66 -16.93 -14.69
N LEU A 214 3.39 -16.52 -14.68
CA LEU A 214 2.97 -15.31 -14.00
C LEU A 214 2.84 -15.64 -12.52
N GLU A 215 3.68 -15.04 -11.69
CA GLU A 215 3.65 -15.21 -10.25
C GLU A 215 3.01 -14.00 -9.60
N PHE A 216 1.98 -14.24 -8.81
CA PHE A 216 1.51 -13.31 -7.80
C PHE A 216 2.28 -13.52 -6.50
N SER A 217 2.77 -12.44 -5.90
CA SER A 217 3.42 -12.45 -4.59
C SER A 217 3.00 -11.24 -3.77
N ASP A 218 2.98 -11.37 -2.44
CA ASP A 218 2.58 -10.28 -1.55
C ASP A 218 3.64 -9.96 -0.48
N PRO A 219 4.43 -8.90 -0.66
CA PRO A 219 5.44 -8.46 0.32
C PRO A 219 4.89 -8.05 1.69
N THR A 220 3.56 -7.93 1.81
CA THR A 220 2.89 -7.63 3.07
C THR A 220 2.56 -8.88 3.89
N GLY A 221 2.67 -10.07 3.28
CA GLY A 221 2.32 -11.34 3.90
C GLY A 221 0.82 -11.56 4.08
N THR A 222 -0.03 -10.75 3.45
CA THR A 222 -1.50 -10.91 3.53
C THR A 222 -1.96 -12.12 2.73
N HIS A 223 -1.44 -12.23 1.50
CA HIS A 223 -1.82 -13.27 0.56
C HIS A 223 -0.62 -14.19 0.26
N ALA A 224 -0.89 -15.48 0.13
CA ALA A 224 0.07 -16.47 -0.29
C ALA A 224 0.41 -16.32 -1.78
N ILE A 225 1.60 -16.78 -2.15
CA ILE A 225 2.06 -16.85 -3.54
C ILE A 225 1.12 -17.74 -4.37
N SER A 226 0.84 -17.34 -5.60
CA SER A 226 0.17 -18.18 -6.59
C SER A 226 0.80 -17.99 -7.97
N GLN A 227 0.80 -19.05 -8.77
CA GLN A 227 1.49 -19.08 -10.06
C GLN A 227 0.58 -19.59 -11.16
N LEU A 228 0.66 -18.97 -12.33
CA LEU A 228 -0.01 -19.40 -13.55
C LEU A 228 1.04 -19.70 -14.62
N PRO A 229 1.17 -20.96 -15.08
CA PRO A 229 2.06 -21.30 -16.19
C PRO A 229 1.63 -20.57 -17.46
N VAL A 230 2.59 -20.00 -18.19
CA VAL A 230 2.37 -19.32 -19.47
C VAL A 230 3.45 -19.69 -20.47
N ILE A 231 3.04 -19.78 -21.74
CA ILE A 231 3.92 -19.96 -22.89
C ILE A 231 3.51 -18.94 -23.95
N PHE A 232 4.47 -18.20 -24.49
CA PHE A 232 4.22 -17.23 -25.55
C PHE A 232 5.47 -17.05 -26.43
N THR A 233 5.27 -16.59 -27.66
CA THR A 233 6.36 -16.38 -28.62
C THR A 233 6.46 -14.89 -28.94
N VAL A 234 7.68 -14.36 -28.86
CA VAL A 234 8.03 -13.03 -29.36
C VAL A 234 8.69 -13.21 -30.72
N THR A 235 8.09 -12.63 -31.75
CA THR A 235 8.65 -12.69 -33.11
C THR A 235 9.64 -11.55 -33.34
N GLN A 236 10.56 -11.74 -34.28
CA GLN A 236 11.48 -10.66 -34.66
C GLN A 236 10.67 -9.52 -35.29
N GLY A 237 10.73 -8.35 -34.66
CA GLY A 237 10.15 -7.13 -35.19
C GLY A 237 10.93 -6.59 -36.39
N PRO A 238 10.33 -5.69 -37.18
CA PRO A 238 11.03 -5.05 -38.29
C PRO A 238 12.32 -4.39 -37.78
N THR A 239 13.41 -4.57 -38.50
CA THR A 239 14.68 -3.92 -38.17
C THR A 239 14.45 -2.40 -38.15
N PRO A 240 14.73 -1.72 -37.03
CA PRO A 240 14.55 -0.28 -36.98
C PRO A 240 15.43 0.36 -38.06
N SER A 241 14.80 1.13 -38.96
CA SER A 241 15.53 2.03 -39.85
C SER A 241 16.35 2.99 -38.98
N PRO A 242 17.61 3.31 -39.33
CA PRO A 242 18.46 4.14 -38.50
C PRO A 242 17.75 5.45 -38.17
N ALA A 243 17.33 5.59 -36.91
CA ALA A 243 16.73 6.82 -36.43
C ALA A 243 17.84 7.90 -36.39
N PRO A 244 17.58 9.12 -36.88
CA PRO A 244 18.50 10.23 -36.69
C PRO A 244 18.72 10.45 -35.19
N SER A 245 19.98 10.71 -34.84
CA SER A 245 20.42 10.91 -33.46
C SER A 245 19.57 11.98 -32.77
N PRO A 246 18.98 11.71 -31.59
CA PRO A 246 18.22 12.71 -30.88
C PRO A 246 19.17 13.81 -30.38
N THR A 247 18.96 15.04 -30.85
CA THR A 247 19.67 16.21 -30.34
C THR A 247 19.32 16.41 -28.86
N PRO A 248 20.31 16.60 -27.96
CA PRO A 248 20.05 16.75 -26.53
C PRO A 248 19.21 18.00 -26.28
N THR A 249 17.92 17.81 -26.01
CA THR A 249 17.05 18.91 -25.59
C THR A 249 17.22 19.06 -24.08
N LYS A 250 17.73 20.22 -23.64
CA LYS A 250 17.78 20.58 -22.22
C LYS A 250 16.36 20.52 -21.64
N LYS A 251 16.14 19.59 -20.71
CA LYS A 251 14.91 19.55 -19.91
C LYS A 251 14.85 20.85 -19.08
N PRO A 252 13.78 21.66 -19.17
CA PRO A 252 13.66 22.84 -18.34
C PRO A 252 13.62 22.40 -16.87
N THR A 253 14.51 22.94 -16.05
CA THR A 253 14.38 22.88 -14.59
C THR A 253 13.21 23.76 -14.19
N SER A 254 12.05 23.15 -13.98
CA SER A 254 10.92 23.82 -13.34
C SER A 254 11.33 24.20 -11.92
N LYS A 255 11.23 25.49 -11.58
CA LYS A 255 11.33 25.94 -10.18
C LYS A 255 10.30 25.18 -9.34
N PRO A 256 10.61 24.81 -8.08
CA PRO A 256 9.63 24.21 -7.19
C PRO A 256 8.47 25.19 -7.03
N VAL A 257 7.28 24.79 -7.49
CA VAL A 257 6.05 25.49 -7.12
C VAL A 257 5.88 25.31 -5.61
N PRO A 258 5.58 26.37 -4.84
CA PRO A 258 5.28 26.23 -3.42
C PRO A 258 4.18 25.17 -3.24
N VAL A 259 4.49 24.12 -2.51
CA VAL A 259 3.51 23.09 -2.19
C VAL A 259 2.57 23.70 -1.15
N ASP A 260 1.32 23.97 -1.51
CA ASP A 260 0.29 24.26 -0.51
C ASP A 260 0.07 23.00 0.33
N SER A 261 0.77 22.94 1.46
CA SER A 261 0.65 21.84 2.42
C SER A 261 -0.76 21.67 2.98
N CYS A 262 -1.64 22.66 2.81
CA CYS A 262 -3.04 22.66 3.21
C CYS A 262 -4.00 22.48 2.03
N ALA A 263 -3.51 22.15 0.84
CA ALA A 263 -4.36 21.86 -0.31
C ALA A 263 -5.31 20.71 0.05
N ASN A 264 -6.61 20.93 -0.19
CA ASN A 264 -7.68 19.97 0.06
C ASN A 264 -7.84 19.52 1.53
N GLN A 265 -7.19 20.17 2.50
CA GLN A 265 -7.41 19.90 3.92
C GLN A 265 -8.56 20.72 4.48
N ILE A 266 -9.24 20.16 5.48
CA ILE A 266 -10.28 20.84 6.23
C ILE A 266 -9.64 21.90 7.13
N ARG A 267 -10.04 23.16 7.03
CA ARG A 267 -9.46 24.29 7.77
C ARG A 267 -10.40 24.84 8.84
N HIS A 268 -11.22 23.98 9.45
CA HIS A 268 -12.22 24.44 10.42
C HIS A 268 -11.62 25.32 11.51
#